data_AF-A0A7K2Q815-F1
#
_entry.id   AF-A0A7K2Q815-F1
#
_cell.length_a   1.000
_cell.length_b   1.000
_cell.length_c   1.000
_cell.angle_alpha   90.00
_cell.angle_beta   90.00
_cell.angle_gamma   90.00
#
_symmetry.space_group_name_H-M   'P 1'
#
loop_
_entity.id
_entity.type
_entity.pdbx_description
1 polymer ?
#
loop_
_entity_poly.entity_id
_entity_poly.type
_entity_poly.pdbx_seq_one_letter_code
_entity_poly.pdbx_strand_id
1 'polypeptide(L)' 'TEVSGGDPGYGETAKMLAESALCLAYDALPERAGQLTTAVAMGDALLDRLQKAGIRFRVAAVR' A
#
# COMPACT_ATOMS: atom_id res chain seq x y z
N THR A 1 0.22 13.48 3.68
CA THR A 1 -0.68 12.56 2.96
C THR A 1 -1.83 12.20 3.86
N GLU A 2 -3.05 12.24 3.35
CA GLU A 2 -4.26 11.70 4.00
C GLU A 2 -4.51 10.32 3.41
N VAL A 3 -4.88 9.37 4.29
CA VAL A 3 -5.30 8.02 3.90
C VAL A 3 -6.69 7.78 4.46
N SER A 4 -7.62 7.30 3.64
CA SER A 4 -8.99 7.00 4.07
C SER A 4 -9.49 5.68 3.50
N GLY A 5 -10.26 4.95 4.32
CA GLY A 5 -10.89 3.67 3.99
C GLY A 5 -12.36 3.65 4.37
N GLY A 6 -12.97 2.46 4.44
CA GLY A 6 -14.41 2.29 4.69
C GLY A 6 -14.77 1.59 6.00
N ASP A 7 -13.84 0.90 6.64
CA ASP A 7 -14.06 0.19 7.91
C ASP A 7 -13.48 0.95 9.12
N PRO A 8 -14.26 1.25 10.18
CA PRO A 8 -13.75 1.86 11.41
C PRO A 8 -13.01 0.87 12.33
N GLY A 9 -13.05 -0.43 12.03
CA GLY A 9 -12.31 -1.48 12.70
C GLY A 9 -10.91 -1.71 12.10
N TYR A 10 -10.43 -2.96 12.15
CA TYR A 10 -9.11 -3.35 11.65
C TYR A 10 -9.11 -3.75 10.16
N GLY A 11 -10.23 -3.59 9.45
CA GLY A 11 -10.37 -4.01 8.06
C GLY A 11 -9.35 -3.36 7.12
N GLU A 12 -9.08 -2.06 7.30
CA GLU A 12 -8.09 -1.36 6.48
C GLU A 12 -6.65 -1.83 6.76
N THR A 13 -6.31 -2.10 8.03
CA THR A 13 -5.02 -2.70 8.40
C THR A 13 -4.86 -4.09 7.79
N ALA A 14 -5.90 -4.92 7.85
CA ALA A 14 -5.89 -6.25 7.26
C ALA A 14 -5.70 -6.20 5.73
N LYS A 15 -6.38 -5.27 5.04
CA LYS A 15 -6.17 -5.04 3.61
C LYS A 15 -4.74 -4.61 3.29
N MET A 16 -4.18 -3.68 4.07
CA MET A 16 -2.78 -3.24 3.88
C MET A 16 -1.80 -4.41 3.97
N LEU A 17 -1.98 -5.30 4.95
CA LEU A 17 -1.15 -6.49 5.10
C LEU A 17 -1.35 -7.48 3.94
N ALA A 18 -2.60 -7.78 3.59
CA ALA A 18 -2.93 -8.73 2.52
C ALA A 18 -2.41 -8.26 1.15
N GLU A 19 -2.65 -6.99 0.78
CA GLU A 19 -2.17 -6.44 -0.48
C GLU A 19 -0.63 -6.32 -0.53
N SER A 20 0.03 -6.08 0.61
CA SER A 20 1.49 -6.14 0.68
C SER A 20 2.01 -7.55 0.38
N ALA A 21 1.39 -8.58 0.96
CA ALA A 21 1.77 -9.97 0.69
C ALA A 21 1.53 -10.37 -0.77
N LEU A 22 0.39 -9.97 -1.35
CA LEU A 22 0.08 -10.22 -2.75
C LEU A 22 1.06 -9.48 -3.69
N CYS A 23 1.44 -8.24 -3.36
CA CYS A 23 2.41 -7.48 -4.13
C CYS A 23 3.77 -8.19 -4.20
N LEU A 24 4.28 -8.63 -3.04
CA LEU A 24 5.53 -9.39 -2.98
C LEU A 24 5.48 -10.71 -3.75
N ALA A 25 4.33 -11.38 -3.77
CA ALA A 25 4.19 -12.70 -4.38
C ALA A 25 3.99 -12.66 -5.91
N TYR A 26 3.33 -11.61 -6.43
CA TYR A 26 2.78 -11.65 -7.79
C TYR A 26 3.19 -10.48 -8.69
N ASP A 27 3.75 -9.41 -8.15
CA ASP A 27 4.04 -8.22 -8.94
C ASP A 27 5.53 -8.17 -9.35
N ALA A 28 5.83 -7.45 -10.44
CA ALA A 28 7.21 -7.20 -10.84
C ALA A 28 7.81 -6.09 -9.97
N LEU A 29 8.77 -6.46 -9.11
CA LEU A 29 9.39 -5.55 -8.15
C LEU A 29 10.87 -5.30 -8.47
N PRO A 30 11.42 -4.15 -8.06
CA PRO A 30 12.85 -3.89 -8.18
C PRO A 30 13.68 -4.94 -7.44
N GLU A 31 14.79 -5.38 -8.03
CA GLU A 31 15.73 -6.30 -7.39
C GLU A 31 16.47 -5.60 -6.23
N ARG A 32 15.88 -5.64 -5.04
CA ARG A 32 16.38 -5.02 -3.81
C ARG A 32 16.25 -6.00 -2.64
N ALA A 33 17.20 -5.97 -1.72
CA ALA A 33 17.23 -6.85 -0.57
C ALA A 33 17.61 -6.10 0.73
N GLY A 34 17.35 -6.73 1.88
CA GLY A 34 17.59 -6.17 3.21
C GLY A 34 16.30 -5.83 3.96
N GLN A 35 16.40 -4.98 4.98
CA GLN A 35 15.25 -4.47 5.71
C GLN A 35 14.72 -3.22 5.01
N LEU A 36 13.77 -3.44 4.08
CA LEU A 36 13.23 -2.38 3.25
C LEU A 36 11.88 -1.92 3.79
N THR A 37 11.60 -0.62 3.64
CA THR A 37 10.23 -0.12 3.82
C THR A 37 9.37 -0.54 2.64
N THR A 38 8.06 -0.60 2.84
CA THR A 38 7.10 -0.95 1.79
C THR A 38 7.20 -0.03 0.56
N ALA A 39 7.46 1.25 0.77
CA ALA A 39 7.66 2.22 -0.31
C ALA A 39 8.91 1.91 -1.15
N VAL A 40 10.00 1.43 -0.53
CA VAL A 40 11.24 1.08 -1.24
C VAL A 40 11.16 -0.29 -1.91
N ALA A 41 10.50 -1.26 -1.28
CA ALA A 41 10.35 -2.60 -1.83
C ALA A 41 9.29 -2.70 -2.92
N MET A 42 8.14 -2.05 -2.75
CA MET A 42 6.95 -2.24 -3.59
C MET A 42 6.45 -0.97 -4.28
N GLY A 43 6.63 0.20 -3.66
CA GLY A 43 6.35 1.50 -4.28
C GLY A 43 4.97 1.58 -4.96
N ASP A 44 4.96 1.99 -6.23
CA ASP A 44 3.75 2.20 -7.02
C ASP A 44 2.90 0.92 -7.19
N ALA A 45 3.53 -0.26 -7.24
CA ALA A 45 2.80 -1.52 -7.37
C ALA A 45 1.88 -1.77 -6.16
N LEU A 46 2.38 -1.53 -4.95
CA LEU A 46 1.55 -1.61 -3.74
C LEU A 46 0.53 -0.48 -3.69
N LEU A 47 0.89 0.75 -4.09
CA LEU A 47 -0.04 1.87 -4.11
C LEU A 47 -1.26 1.57 -4.99
N ASP A 48 -1.05 1.05 -6.19
CA ASP A 48 -2.12 0.67 -7.13
C ASP A 48 -3.03 -0.40 -6.55
N ARG A 49 -2.46 -1.41 -5.88
CA ARG A 49 -3.23 -2.47 -5.19
C ARG A 49 -4.13 -1.92 -4.10
N LEU A 50 -3.56 -1.10 -3.22
CA LEU A 50 -4.31 -0.51 -2.10
C LEU A 50 -5.46 0.38 -2.60
N GLN A 51 -5.22 1.15 -3.67
CA GLN A 51 -6.27 1.94 -4.32
C GLN A 51 -7.38 1.06 -4.91
N LYS A 52 -7.03 -0.03 -5.60
CA LYS A 52 -8.00 -1.01 -6.11
C LYS A 52 -8.79 -1.71 -4.98
N ALA A 53 -8.15 -1.93 -3.83
CA ALA A 53 -8.78 -2.47 -2.62
C ALA A 53 -9.63 -1.42 -1.84
N GLY A 54 -9.75 -0.20 -2.38
CA GLY A 54 -10.62 0.86 -1.85
C GLY A 54 -9.96 1.81 -0.85
N ILE A 55 -8.64 1.70 -0.62
CA ILE A 55 -7.89 2.65 0.22
C ILE A 55 -7.51 3.86 -0.63
N ARG A 56 -7.98 5.04 -0.23
CA ARG A 56 -7.72 6.29 -0.96
C ARG A 56 -6.57 7.05 -0.32
N PHE A 57 -5.69 7.58 -1.18
CA PHE A 57 -4.59 8.45 -0.79
C PHE A 57 -4.79 9.84 -1.40
N ARG A 58 -4.62 10.88 -0.59
CA ARG A 58 -4.67 12.28 -1.04
C ARG A 58 -3.53 13.09 -0.44
N VAL A 59 -3.11 14.14 -1.13
CA VAL A 59 -2.19 15.13 -0.56
C VAL A 59 -2.97 15.99 0.41
N ALA A 60 -2.68 15.86 1.71
CA ALA A 60 -3.42 16.53 2.79
C ALA A 60 -3.14 18.04 2.90
N ALA A 61 -2.03 18.51 2.33
CA ALA A 61 -1.67 19.91 2.33
C ALA A 61 -1.15 20.29 0.94
N VAL A 62 -1.92 21.13 0.25
CA VAL A 62 -1.39 22.00 -0.79
C VAL A 62 -1.32 23.37 -0.13
N ARG A 63 -0.11 23.92 -0.01
CA ARG A 63 0.06 25.33 0.31
C ARG A 63 -0.20 26.16 -0.93
#